data_AF-A0A5C4RN11-F1
#
_entry.id   AF-A0A5C4RN11-F1
#
_cell.length_a   1.000
_cell.length_b   1.000
_cell.length_c   1.000
_cell.angle_alpha   90.00
_cell.angle_beta   90.00
_cell.angle_gamma   90.00
#
_symmetry.space_group_name_H-M   'P 1'
#
loop_
_entity.id
_entity.type
_entity.pdbx_description
1 polymer ?
#
loop_
_entity_poly.entity_id
_entity_poly.type
_entity_poly.pdbx_seq_one_letter_code
_entity_poly.pdbx_strand_id
1 'polypeptide(L)'
;MVTVMQSKISFLSGTSEQPLLDAGYQNVFDIASISRAAFVQSVPTLSAKEARTVYRQARQRAENLKSLYRAWQLRQEPVINGLTKLNAQSNLSVLKDALVENIGGDGDFSDLMNRASQYADAASIQSLFSPGRYATALYKVAKDLHKSDSSLHIDNRRADLKDLILSETTMNKEVTSLDILLDVLQKGSKDIAELSSAFFPMTLPYDDHLSQIDSALSAQARTLNGVWNTLTDTTAQAVSEQSDQANTRKLFAAQDDNKDTFFAGETFYFKAVGFSGQPMVYLSQYTSGSGIVGAQLIAGNPDQAAAAIVAPLQLTWSMAKQCYYLGAPDGTKMGDGNVLTGCFLRGNSPTNPDQNGIFAQVANKSGSTQPLSSFHLPVTLERSEDKDKYYLKTEQGYITVDSSGQSNWKNALVINGTKDNGLLLTFCSDSSGTPTNPDDVIPPAINDIPSPPARETLSLTPVSYQLMTNPAPTEDDITNHYGLGSSGLRDTASSASALTTALNSIETFCEKTRINFNQLMDLTAQQSYSQSSVDAKAASRYVRFGETAATRVNVYGAAYLNSTLAAAADGQYLWIQTDGKSLNFTDDTVVALAGRAEKLVRLSSQTGLSLKNWTG
;
A
#
# COMPACT_ATOMS: atom_id res chain seq x y z
N MET A 1 -18.36 -5.17 -87.67
CA MET A 1 -17.00 -4.81 -88.14
C MET A 1 -16.40 -3.99 -87.02
N VAL A 2 -15.56 -4.66 -86.22
CA VAL A 2 -15.05 -4.20 -84.93
C VAL A 2 -13.81 -3.34 -85.19
N THR A 3 -13.87 -2.06 -84.86
CA THR A 3 -12.67 -1.21 -84.75
C THR A 3 -12.58 -0.75 -83.31
N VAL A 4 -12.02 -1.62 -82.47
CA VAL A 4 -11.55 -1.27 -81.13
C VAL A 4 -10.43 -0.26 -81.34
N MET A 5 -10.70 1.01 -81.05
CA MET A 5 -9.65 1.98 -80.77
C MET A 5 -8.87 1.46 -79.56
N GLN A 6 -7.69 0.90 -79.83
CA GLN A 6 -6.70 0.61 -78.81
C GLN A 6 -6.30 1.93 -78.16
N SER A 7 -6.91 2.21 -77.01
CA SER A 7 -6.49 3.23 -76.05
C SER A 7 -5.05 2.91 -75.62
N LYS A 8 -4.09 3.62 -76.21
CA LYS A 8 -2.69 3.58 -75.81
C LYS A 8 -2.54 4.20 -74.42
N ILE A 9 -2.73 3.42 -73.36
CA ILE A 9 -2.21 3.76 -72.03
C ILE A 9 -0.69 3.57 -72.10
N SER A 10 0.02 4.50 -72.74
CA SER A 10 1.46 4.39 -72.91
C SER A 10 2.14 4.65 -71.57
N PHE A 11 2.45 3.61 -70.80
CA PHE A 11 3.10 3.71 -69.49
C PHE A 11 4.52 4.25 -69.64
N LEU A 12 5.26 3.73 -70.62
CA LEU A 12 6.66 4.01 -70.92
C LEU A 12 6.96 3.70 -72.39
N SER A 13 7.89 4.43 -73.01
CA SER A 13 8.26 4.15 -74.40
C SER A 13 8.98 2.80 -74.53
N GLY A 14 8.36 1.83 -75.21
CA GLY A 14 9.06 0.63 -75.74
C GLY A 14 9.11 -0.61 -74.85
N THR A 15 8.23 -0.78 -73.86
CA THR A 15 8.10 -2.03 -73.07
C THR A 15 6.68 -2.58 -73.16
N SER A 16 6.52 -3.91 -73.14
CA SER A 16 5.20 -4.56 -73.11
C SER A 16 4.52 -4.25 -71.77
N GLU A 17 3.29 -3.74 -71.83
CA GLU A 17 2.54 -3.23 -70.67
C GLU A 17 1.71 -4.30 -69.96
N GLN A 18 1.45 -5.42 -70.64
CA GLN A 18 0.69 -6.56 -70.10
C GLN A 18 1.29 -7.11 -68.79
N PRO A 19 2.62 -7.34 -68.68
CA PRO A 19 3.23 -7.80 -67.43
C PRO A 19 3.07 -6.83 -66.24
N LEU A 20 2.91 -5.54 -66.51
CA LEU A 20 2.73 -4.51 -65.48
C LEU A 20 1.27 -4.45 -65.02
N LEU A 21 0.33 -4.59 -65.95
CA LEU A 21 -1.10 -4.69 -65.69
C LEU A 21 -1.43 -6.00 -64.94
N ASP A 22 -0.82 -7.11 -65.33
CA ASP A 22 -0.97 -8.42 -64.66
C ASP A 22 -0.45 -8.40 -63.22
N ALA A 23 0.57 -7.57 -62.94
CA ALA A 23 1.10 -7.33 -61.60
C ALA A 23 0.30 -6.27 -60.81
N GLY A 24 -0.77 -5.72 -61.39
CA GLY A 24 -1.69 -4.78 -60.74
C GLY A 24 -1.27 -3.31 -60.79
N TYR A 25 -0.26 -2.93 -61.58
CA TYR A 25 0.15 -1.53 -61.72
C TYR A 25 -0.67 -0.82 -62.80
N GLN A 26 -1.46 0.18 -62.41
CA GLN A 26 -2.35 0.92 -63.32
C GLN A 26 -1.76 2.25 -63.78
N ASN A 27 -0.79 2.80 -63.06
CA ASN A 27 -0.10 4.02 -63.47
C ASN A 27 1.37 4.06 -63.01
N VAL A 28 2.08 5.08 -63.49
CA VAL A 28 3.50 5.31 -63.18
C VAL A 28 3.75 5.68 -61.71
N PHE A 29 2.76 6.27 -61.03
CA PHE A 29 2.83 6.59 -59.60
C PHE A 29 2.73 5.35 -58.71
N ASP A 30 1.99 4.32 -59.13
CA ASP A 30 1.92 3.04 -58.41
C ASP A 30 3.31 2.39 -58.34
N ILE A 31 4.02 2.39 -59.48
CA ILE A 31 5.40 1.90 -59.57
C ILE A 31 6.36 2.76 -58.73
N ALA A 32 6.19 4.09 -58.76
CA ALA A 32 7.04 5.02 -58.01
C ALA A 32 6.77 5.03 -56.49
N SER A 33 5.64 4.47 -56.04
CA SER A 33 5.22 4.45 -54.63
C SER A 33 5.91 3.35 -53.80
N ILE A 34 6.48 2.34 -54.46
CA ILE A 34 7.13 1.20 -53.83
C ILE A 34 8.65 1.24 -54.01
N SER A 35 9.38 0.46 -53.20
CA SER A 35 10.83 0.37 -53.34
C SER A 35 11.22 -0.37 -54.62
N ARG A 36 12.38 -0.02 -55.19
CA ARG A 36 12.95 -0.72 -56.36
C ARG A 36 13.06 -2.23 -56.14
N ALA A 37 13.40 -2.66 -54.93
CA ALA A 37 13.53 -4.08 -54.61
C ALA A 37 12.18 -4.79 -54.62
N ALA A 38 11.16 -4.18 -54.02
CA ALA A 38 9.79 -4.70 -54.02
C ALA A 38 9.22 -4.77 -55.44
N PHE A 39 9.44 -3.75 -56.28
CA PHE A 39 8.99 -3.74 -57.67
C PHE A 39 9.58 -4.90 -58.48
N VAL A 40 10.90 -5.12 -58.38
CA VAL A 40 11.58 -6.22 -59.08
C VAL A 40 11.06 -7.59 -58.63
N GLN A 41 10.66 -7.73 -57.36
CA GLN A 41 10.06 -8.96 -56.85
C GLN A 41 8.62 -9.16 -57.34
N SER A 42 7.85 -8.07 -57.50
CA SER A 42 6.44 -8.13 -57.91
C SER A 42 6.20 -8.49 -59.38
N VAL A 43 7.22 -8.31 -60.25
CA VAL A 43 7.10 -8.59 -61.69
C VAL A 43 8.15 -9.63 -62.12
N PRO A 44 7.98 -10.92 -61.78
CA PRO A 44 8.94 -11.97 -62.10
C PRO A 44 9.02 -12.29 -63.60
N THR A 45 8.05 -11.84 -64.38
CA THR A 45 7.92 -12.03 -65.83
C THR A 45 8.90 -11.17 -66.63
N LEU A 46 9.41 -10.08 -66.06
CA LEU A 46 10.42 -9.21 -66.67
C LEU A 46 11.83 -9.61 -66.22
N SER A 47 12.84 -9.47 -67.09
CA SER A 47 14.21 -9.62 -66.63
C SER A 47 14.57 -8.55 -65.60
N ALA A 48 15.44 -8.88 -64.64
CA ALA A 48 15.83 -7.93 -63.59
C ALA A 48 16.44 -6.63 -64.14
N LYS A 49 17.04 -6.66 -65.34
CA LYS A 49 17.60 -5.47 -66.02
C LYS A 49 16.48 -4.60 -66.63
N GLU A 50 15.48 -5.22 -67.24
CA GLU A 50 14.32 -4.52 -67.79
C GLU A 50 13.46 -3.92 -66.69
N ALA A 51 13.15 -4.69 -65.63
CA ALA A 51 12.41 -4.20 -64.47
C ALA A 51 13.09 -2.97 -63.82
N ARG A 52 14.43 -2.97 -63.69
CA ARG A 52 15.18 -1.80 -63.20
C ARG A 52 15.09 -0.59 -64.12
N THR A 53 15.04 -0.82 -65.43
CA THR A 53 14.94 0.25 -66.43
C THR A 53 13.54 0.86 -66.43
N VAL A 54 12.51 0.01 -66.41
CA VAL A 54 11.11 0.38 -66.24
C VAL A 54 10.91 1.21 -64.97
N TYR A 55 11.42 0.74 -63.82
CA TYR A 55 11.33 1.48 -62.56
C TYR A 55 11.99 2.86 -62.65
N ARG A 56 13.16 2.97 -63.31
CA ARG A 56 13.87 4.24 -63.47
C ARG A 56 13.07 5.21 -64.34
N GLN A 57 12.57 4.75 -65.49
CA GLN A 57 11.80 5.58 -66.40
C GLN A 57 10.46 5.99 -65.75
N ALA A 58 9.81 5.07 -65.03
CA ALA A 58 8.60 5.36 -64.28
C ALA A 58 8.85 6.45 -63.23
N ARG A 59 9.90 6.32 -62.43
CA ARG A 59 10.26 7.34 -61.45
C ARG A 59 10.57 8.69 -62.09
N GLN A 60 11.33 8.71 -63.19
CA GLN A 60 11.64 9.94 -63.92
C GLN A 60 10.37 10.61 -64.46
N ARG A 61 9.45 9.83 -65.03
CA ARG A 61 8.18 10.35 -65.52
C ARG A 61 7.27 10.84 -64.39
N ALA A 62 7.19 10.13 -63.26
CA ALA A 62 6.46 10.58 -62.07
C ALA A 62 6.99 11.93 -61.55
N GLU A 63 8.32 12.11 -61.47
CA GLU A 63 8.92 13.36 -61.01
C GLU A 63 8.69 14.52 -62.01
N ASN A 64 8.74 14.24 -63.31
CA ASN A 64 8.39 15.22 -64.34
C ASN A 64 6.93 15.66 -64.24
N LEU A 65 6.00 14.71 -64.03
CA LEU A 65 4.58 15.04 -63.84
C LEU A 65 4.33 15.84 -62.56
N LYS A 66 4.98 15.47 -61.44
CA LYS A 66 4.89 16.22 -60.18
C LYS A 66 5.43 17.64 -60.32
N SER A 67 6.56 17.81 -61.00
CA SER A 67 7.17 19.13 -61.19
C SER A 67 6.33 20.02 -62.11
N LEU A 68 5.76 19.46 -63.19
CA LEU A 68 4.85 20.15 -64.08
C LEU A 68 3.55 20.56 -63.37
N TYR A 69 2.94 19.65 -62.62
CA TYR A 69 1.78 19.94 -61.79
C TYR A 69 2.07 21.04 -60.76
N ARG A 70 3.22 20.95 -60.06
CA ARG A 70 3.63 21.97 -59.08
C ARG A 70 3.88 23.33 -59.74
N ALA A 71 4.52 23.37 -60.90
CA ALA A 71 4.75 24.62 -61.63
C ALA A 71 3.43 25.26 -62.09
N TRP A 72 2.48 24.45 -62.54
CA TRP A 72 1.14 24.90 -62.87
C TRP A 72 0.37 25.41 -61.64
N GLN A 73 0.44 24.69 -60.52
CA GLN A 73 -0.17 25.08 -59.24
C GLN A 73 0.43 26.40 -58.74
N LEU A 74 1.75 26.55 -58.63
CA LEU A 74 2.39 27.76 -58.08
C LEU A 74 2.02 29.05 -58.85
N ARG A 75 1.75 28.95 -60.15
CA ARG A 75 1.33 30.10 -60.97
C ARG A 75 -0.12 30.53 -60.74
N GLN A 76 -0.92 29.76 -60.02
CA GLN A 76 -2.29 30.10 -59.63
C GLN A 76 -2.37 30.81 -58.28
N GLU A 77 -1.23 31.11 -57.64
CA GLU A 77 -1.21 31.72 -56.32
C GLU A 77 -1.90 33.09 -56.33
N PRO A 78 -2.87 33.35 -55.43
CA PRO A 78 -3.63 34.59 -55.40
C PRO A 78 -2.76 35.85 -55.31
N VAL A 79 -1.66 35.77 -54.55
CA VAL A 79 -0.69 36.86 -54.38
C VAL A 79 0.00 37.19 -55.71
N ILE A 80 0.43 36.17 -56.45
CA ILE A 80 1.10 36.34 -57.73
C ILE A 80 0.12 36.85 -58.79
N ASN A 81 -1.12 36.34 -58.79
CA ASN A 81 -2.18 36.80 -59.69
C ASN A 81 -2.55 38.27 -59.47
N GLY A 82 -2.44 38.79 -58.24
CA GLY A 82 -2.69 40.20 -57.93
C GLY A 82 -1.59 41.15 -58.46
N LEU A 83 -0.41 40.64 -58.80
CA LEU A 83 0.74 41.43 -59.24
C LEU A 83 0.77 41.54 -60.78
N THR A 84 0.01 42.51 -61.30
CA THR A 84 -0.17 42.73 -62.76
C THR A 84 1.13 42.92 -63.56
N LYS A 85 2.21 43.38 -62.92
CA LYS A 85 3.53 43.59 -63.57
C LYS A 85 4.34 42.30 -63.77
N LEU A 86 4.00 41.21 -63.10
CA LEU A 86 4.76 39.95 -63.17
C LEU A 86 4.37 39.05 -64.36
N ASN A 87 3.28 39.36 -65.07
CA ASN A 87 2.77 38.57 -66.20
C ASN A 87 2.73 37.05 -65.93
N ALA A 88 2.37 36.66 -64.70
CA ALA A 88 2.46 35.28 -64.25
C ALA A 88 1.47 34.33 -64.94
N GLN A 89 0.37 34.89 -65.47
CA GLN A 89 -0.65 34.14 -66.21
C GLN A 89 -0.24 33.80 -67.65
N SER A 90 0.84 34.39 -68.17
CA SER A 90 1.39 33.98 -69.47
C SER A 90 1.79 32.48 -69.42
N ASN A 91 1.26 31.71 -70.37
CA ASN A 91 1.50 30.26 -70.52
C ASN A 91 0.80 29.32 -69.52
N LEU A 92 -0.18 29.79 -68.72
CA LEU A 92 -0.97 28.90 -67.85
C LEU A 92 -1.77 27.85 -68.63
N SER A 93 -2.37 28.23 -69.76
CA SER A 93 -3.09 27.31 -70.65
C SER A 93 -2.14 26.27 -71.24
N VAL A 94 -0.98 26.69 -71.75
CA VAL A 94 0.05 25.81 -72.32
C VAL A 94 0.56 24.80 -71.30
N LEU A 95 0.78 25.21 -70.04
CA LEU A 95 1.17 24.30 -68.96
C LEU A 95 0.06 23.31 -68.58
N LYS A 96 -1.20 23.76 -68.59
CA LYS A 96 -2.36 22.89 -68.36
C LYS A 96 -2.48 21.85 -69.47
N ASP A 97 -2.38 22.28 -70.72
CA ASP A 97 -2.49 21.42 -71.90
C ASP A 97 -1.35 20.39 -71.92
N ALA A 98 -0.11 20.82 -71.66
CA ALA A 98 1.04 19.93 -71.53
C ALA A 98 0.85 18.92 -70.38
N LEU A 99 0.26 19.32 -69.26
CA LEU A 99 -0.02 18.42 -68.15
C LEU A 99 -1.08 17.37 -68.49
N VAL A 100 -2.19 17.79 -69.11
CA VAL A 100 -3.25 16.89 -69.58
C VAL A 100 -2.72 15.90 -70.61
N GLU A 101 -1.90 16.37 -71.55
CA GLU A 101 -1.25 15.54 -72.56
C GLU A 101 -0.30 14.51 -71.94
N ASN A 102 0.53 14.92 -70.96
CA ASN A 102 1.53 14.04 -70.35
C ASN A 102 0.93 13.00 -69.39
N ILE A 103 -0.25 13.28 -68.80
CA ILE A 103 -0.98 12.35 -67.91
C ILE A 103 -1.68 11.24 -68.72
N GLY A 104 -1.88 11.41 -70.02
CA GLY A 104 -2.41 10.36 -70.88
C GLY A 104 -3.94 10.32 -70.96
N GLY A 105 -4.55 11.48 -71.21
CA GLY A 105 -5.73 11.63 -72.07
C GLY A 105 -7.10 11.03 -71.70
N ASP A 106 -7.21 10.09 -70.76
CA ASP A 106 -8.49 9.37 -70.52
C ASP A 106 -8.94 9.37 -69.04
N GLY A 107 -8.14 9.93 -68.13
CA GLY A 107 -8.53 10.12 -66.73
C GLY A 107 -9.14 11.50 -66.50
N ASP A 108 -10.28 11.57 -65.80
CA ASP A 108 -10.83 12.82 -65.31
C ASP A 108 -10.02 13.30 -64.09
N PHE A 109 -9.11 14.25 -64.31
CA PHE A 109 -8.33 14.89 -63.26
C PHE A 109 -8.88 16.29 -62.92
N SER A 110 -10.12 16.60 -63.34
CA SER A 110 -10.73 17.91 -63.11
C SER A 110 -10.77 18.27 -61.63
N ASP A 111 -10.98 17.31 -60.74
CA ASP A 111 -10.96 17.53 -59.29
C ASP A 111 -9.59 17.98 -58.76
N LEU A 112 -8.49 17.39 -59.25
CA LEU A 112 -7.12 17.80 -58.92
C LEU A 112 -6.83 19.22 -59.42
N MET A 113 -7.35 19.55 -60.61
CA MET A 113 -7.20 20.88 -61.20
C MET A 113 -8.06 21.93 -60.48
N ASN A 114 -9.27 21.56 -60.05
CA ASN A 114 -10.17 22.44 -59.30
C ASN A 114 -9.58 22.81 -57.94
N ARG A 115 -8.88 21.87 -57.27
CA ARG A 115 -8.18 22.12 -56.00
C ARG A 115 -7.04 23.12 -56.11
N ALA A 116 -6.41 23.27 -57.27
CA ALA A 116 -5.30 24.22 -57.43
C ALA A 116 -5.72 25.70 -57.33
N SER A 117 -7.02 25.98 -57.44
CA SER A 117 -7.58 27.32 -57.19
C SER A 117 -7.88 27.60 -55.72
N GLN A 118 -7.85 26.58 -54.86
CA GLN A 118 -8.20 26.65 -53.45
C GLN A 118 -6.94 26.74 -52.58
N TYR A 119 -6.55 27.96 -52.24
CA TYR A 119 -5.41 28.22 -51.35
C TYR A 119 -5.88 28.30 -49.90
N ALA A 120 -5.18 27.57 -49.03
CA ALA A 120 -5.37 27.64 -47.60
C ALA A 120 -4.39 28.66 -46.99
N ASP A 121 -4.80 29.29 -45.88
CA ASP A 121 -3.90 30.08 -45.06
C ASP A 121 -2.76 29.21 -44.49
N ALA A 122 -1.58 29.81 -44.26
CA ALA A 122 -0.43 29.08 -43.75
C ALA A 122 -0.68 28.43 -42.38
N ALA A 123 -1.49 29.07 -41.53
CA ALA A 123 -1.85 28.55 -40.21
C ALA A 123 -3.01 27.53 -40.24
N SER A 124 -3.73 27.41 -41.37
CA SER A 124 -4.86 26.49 -41.47
C SER A 124 -4.39 25.03 -41.51
N ILE A 125 -5.19 24.13 -40.92
CA ILE A 125 -4.95 22.69 -41.00
C ILE A 125 -4.98 22.16 -42.44
N GLN A 126 -5.69 22.84 -43.35
CA GLN A 126 -5.79 22.48 -44.76
C GLN A 126 -4.50 22.78 -45.55
N SER A 127 -3.58 23.55 -44.97
CA SER A 127 -2.27 23.85 -45.56
C SER A 127 -1.43 22.58 -45.73
N LEU A 128 -0.68 22.51 -46.84
CA LEU A 128 0.30 21.45 -47.06
C LEU A 128 1.48 21.51 -46.07
N PHE A 129 1.64 22.66 -45.40
CA PHE A 129 2.67 22.88 -44.39
C PHE A 129 2.12 22.81 -42.96
N SER A 130 0.85 22.43 -42.80
CA SER A 130 0.23 22.32 -41.48
C SER A 130 0.83 21.17 -40.66
N PRO A 131 0.83 21.28 -39.32
CA PRO A 131 1.12 20.15 -38.44
C PRO A 131 0.22 18.93 -38.71
N GLY A 132 -1.04 19.13 -39.13
CA GLY A 132 -1.95 18.04 -39.50
C GLY A 132 -1.46 17.25 -40.72
N ARG A 133 -0.94 17.95 -41.74
CA ARG A 133 -0.32 17.30 -42.90
C ARG A 133 0.95 16.55 -42.52
N TYR A 134 1.77 17.14 -41.65
CA TYR A 134 2.97 16.49 -41.12
C TYR A 134 2.60 15.20 -40.35
N ALA A 135 1.61 15.26 -39.46
CA ALA A 135 1.12 14.10 -38.72
C ALA A 135 0.60 12.98 -39.65
N THR A 136 -0.14 13.34 -40.71
CA THR A 136 -0.61 12.37 -41.72
C THR A 136 0.55 11.66 -42.43
N ALA A 137 1.57 12.44 -42.84
CA ALA A 137 2.74 11.88 -43.50
C ALA A 137 3.54 10.98 -42.55
N LEU A 138 3.70 11.40 -41.30
CA LEU A 138 4.41 10.63 -40.27
C LEU A 138 3.67 9.33 -39.94
N TYR A 139 2.35 9.38 -39.78
CA TYR A 139 1.53 8.20 -39.52
C TYR A 139 1.63 7.18 -40.67
N LYS A 140 1.64 7.63 -41.93
CA LYS A 140 1.84 6.75 -43.08
C LYS A 140 3.18 6.02 -43.02
N VAL A 141 4.26 6.73 -42.70
CA VAL A 141 5.59 6.11 -42.54
C VAL A 141 5.63 5.17 -41.34
N ALA A 142 5.02 5.56 -40.21
CA ALA A 142 5.01 4.77 -38.98
C ALA A 142 4.22 3.47 -39.13
N LYS A 143 3.16 3.46 -39.95
CA LYS A 143 2.36 2.28 -40.27
C LYS A 143 3.17 1.19 -40.99
N ASP A 144 4.11 1.59 -41.84
CA ASP A 144 4.93 0.65 -42.61
C ASP A 144 6.12 0.06 -41.83
N LEU A 145 6.39 0.52 -40.59
CA LEU A 145 7.55 0.07 -39.79
C LEU A 145 7.40 -1.34 -39.22
N HIS A 146 6.18 -1.73 -38.87
CA HIS A 146 5.88 -3.04 -38.30
C HIS A 146 4.75 -3.71 -39.10
N LYS A 147 4.69 -5.04 -39.08
CA LYS A 147 3.57 -5.78 -39.68
C LYS A 147 2.31 -5.62 -38.83
N SER A 148 1.14 -5.74 -39.45
CA SER A 148 -0.16 -5.54 -38.80
C SER A 148 -0.47 -6.51 -37.65
N ASP A 149 0.18 -7.68 -37.63
CA ASP A 149 0.07 -8.71 -36.58
C ASP A 149 0.97 -8.42 -35.37
N SER A 150 1.93 -7.51 -35.48
CA SER A 150 2.84 -7.16 -34.38
C SER A 150 2.14 -6.31 -33.33
N SER A 151 2.37 -6.60 -32.04
CA SER A 151 1.92 -5.75 -30.94
C SER A 151 2.52 -4.34 -30.98
N LEU A 152 3.66 -4.16 -31.67
CA LEU A 152 4.32 -2.87 -31.87
C LEU A 152 3.75 -2.05 -33.03
N HIS A 153 2.82 -2.62 -33.81
CA HIS A 153 2.15 -1.90 -34.89
C HIS A 153 1.38 -0.70 -34.34
N ILE A 154 1.47 0.44 -35.02
CA ILE A 154 0.89 1.72 -34.54
C ILE A 154 -0.60 1.60 -34.26
N ASP A 155 -1.35 0.92 -35.14
CA ASP A 155 -2.80 0.73 -34.99
C ASP A 155 -3.18 -0.23 -33.85
N ASN A 156 -2.24 -1.07 -33.40
CA ASN A 156 -2.48 -2.01 -32.29
C ASN A 156 -2.17 -1.35 -30.94
N ARG A 157 -1.06 -0.62 -30.84
CA ARG A 157 -0.67 0.08 -29.60
C ARG A 157 -1.42 1.40 -29.37
N ARG A 158 -1.93 2.02 -30.44
CA ARG A 158 -2.62 3.32 -30.46
C ARG A 158 -3.75 3.32 -31.49
N ALA A 159 -4.79 2.53 -31.22
CA ALA A 159 -5.96 2.41 -32.08
C ALA A 159 -6.75 3.73 -32.23
N ASP A 160 -6.54 4.69 -31.34
CA ASP A 160 -7.14 6.02 -31.38
C ASP A 160 -6.59 6.90 -32.51
N LEU A 161 -5.33 6.71 -32.93
CA LEU A 161 -4.68 7.58 -33.92
C LEU A 161 -5.25 7.44 -35.34
N LYS A 162 -5.71 6.25 -35.72
CA LYS A 162 -6.34 6.01 -37.03
C LYS A 162 -7.68 6.74 -37.18
N ASP A 163 -8.39 6.93 -36.06
CA ASP A 163 -9.72 7.54 -35.99
C ASP A 163 -9.65 9.03 -35.62
N LEU A 164 -8.43 9.59 -35.51
CA LEU A 164 -8.21 10.99 -35.19
C LEU A 164 -8.71 11.90 -36.32
N ILE A 165 -9.72 12.70 -36.02
CA ILE A 165 -10.28 13.69 -36.95
C ILE A 165 -9.37 14.91 -37.03
N LEU A 166 -8.80 15.18 -38.20
CA LEU A 166 -8.00 16.37 -38.45
C LEU A 166 -8.90 17.58 -38.71
N SER A 167 -9.10 18.40 -37.68
CA SER A 167 -9.88 19.64 -37.71
C SER A 167 -9.10 20.84 -37.15
N GLU A 168 -9.52 22.06 -37.48
CA GLU A 168 -8.96 23.29 -36.89
C GLU A 168 -9.03 23.27 -35.36
N THR A 169 -10.12 22.72 -34.80
CA THR A 169 -10.26 22.57 -33.34
C THR A 169 -9.21 21.63 -32.77
N THR A 170 -8.98 20.47 -33.38
CA THR A 170 -7.95 19.51 -32.90
C THR A 170 -6.52 20.03 -33.03
N MET A 171 -6.27 20.95 -33.96
CA MET A 171 -4.94 21.56 -34.13
C MET A 171 -4.70 22.69 -33.13
N ASN A 172 -5.72 23.51 -32.84
CA ASN A 172 -5.55 24.75 -32.08
C ASN A 172 -6.03 24.67 -30.62
N LYS A 173 -6.84 23.67 -30.25
CA LYS A 173 -7.32 23.52 -28.87
C LYS A 173 -6.19 23.04 -27.97
N GLU A 174 -5.81 23.87 -27.02
CA GLU A 174 -4.90 23.48 -25.95
C GLU A 174 -5.62 22.54 -24.97
N VAL A 175 -4.97 21.42 -24.67
CA VAL A 175 -5.41 20.41 -23.71
C VAL A 175 -4.22 19.93 -22.91
N THR A 176 -4.44 19.41 -21.71
CA THR A 176 -3.33 18.89 -20.91
C THR A 176 -2.88 17.54 -21.45
N SER A 177 -1.57 17.29 -21.45
CA SER A 177 -1.02 15.99 -21.86
C SER A 177 -1.51 14.84 -20.96
N LEU A 178 -1.87 15.14 -19.72
CA LEU A 178 -2.38 14.16 -18.76
C LEU A 178 -3.83 13.75 -19.09
N ASP A 179 -4.68 14.68 -19.53
CA ASP A 179 -6.04 14.36 -19.98
C ASP A 179 -6.01 13.45 -21.21
N ILE A 180 -5.11 13.70 -22.16
CA ILE A 180 -4.91 12.81 -23.32
C ILE A 180 -4.47 11.43 -22.85
N LEU A 181 -3.52 11.35 -21.91
CA LEU A 181 -3.04 10.08 -21.37
C LEU A 181 -4.19 9.31 -20.70
N LEU A 182 -5.00 9.99 -19.90
CA LEU A 182 -6.15 9.41 -19.20
C LEU A 182 -7.19 8.87 -20.19
N ASP A 183 -7.56 9.64 -21.22
CA ASP A 183 -8.51 9.22 -22.27
C ASP A 183 -8.00 7.96 -23.02
N VAL A 184 -6.70 7.92 -23.34
CA VAL A 184 -6.09 6.75 -23.99
C VAL A 184 -6.10 5.53 -23.07
N LEU A 185 -5.80 5.70 -21.77
CA LEU A 185 -5.80 4.60 -20.80
C LEU A 185 -7.21 4.07 -20.53
N GLN A 186 -8.21 4.95 -20.41
CA GLN A 186 -9.61 4.58 -20.18
C GLN A 186 -10.20 3.79 -21.37
N LYS A 187 -9.85 4.15 -22.60
CA LYS A 187 -10.31 3.40 -23.80
C LYS A 187 -9.69 2.02 -23.94
N GLY A 188 -8.48 1.82 -23.38
CA GLY A 188 -7.74 0.55 -23.47
C GLY A 188 -7.89 -0.38 -22.27
N SER A 189 -8.53 0.08 -21.18
CA SER A 189 -8.61 -0.63 -19.91
C SER A 189 -10.05 -0.89 -19.48
N LYS A 190 -10.22 -1.63 -18.39
CA LYS A 190 -11.47 -1.74 -17.64
C LYS A 190 -11.95 -0.38 -17.16
N ASP A 191 -13.27 -0.24 -16.99
CA ASP A 191 -13.89 0.96 -16.46
C ASP A 191 -13.27 1.34 -15.10
N ILE A 192 -13.12 2.64 -14.83
CA ILE A 192 -12.53 3.16 -13.58
C ILE A 192 -13.33 2.66 -12.37
N ALA A 193 -14.64 2.51 -12.53
CA ALA A 193 -15.50 1.95 -11.48
C ALA A 193 -15.07 0.54 -11.03
N GLU A 194 -14.53 -0.29 -11.94
CA GLU A 194 -14.07 -1.63 -11.61
C GLU A 194 -12.77 -1.63 -10.77
N LEU A 195 -11.98 -0.55 -10.84
CA LEU A 195 -10.73 -0.40 -10.07
C LEU A 195 -10.96 -0.31 -8.56
N SER A 196 -12.17 0.09 -8.14
CA SER A 196 -12.58 0.13 -6.74
C SER A 196 -12.65 -1.28 -6.11
N SER A 197 -12.92 -2.29 -6.94
CA SER A 197 -13.09 -3.69 -6.54
C SER A 197 -11.90 -4.59 -6.89
N ALA A 198 -10.93 -4.05 -7.63
CA ALA A 198 -9.77 -4.79 -8.08
C ALA A 198 -8.68 -4.81 -7.00
N PHE A 199 -8.11 -5.98 -6.76
CA PHE A 199 -7.03 -6.15 -5.79
C PHE A 199 -5.64 -6.09 -6.43
N PHE A 200 -5.51 -6.43 -7.71
CA PHE A 200 -4.22 -6.35 -8.42
C PHE A 200 -4.26 -5.28 -9.51
N PRO A 201 -3.22 -4.42 -9.64
CA PRO A 201 -1.95 -4.39 -8.89
C PRO A 201 -2.08 -3.94 -7.43
N MET A 202 -1.02 -4.15 -6.63
CA MET A 202 -0.98 -3.89 -5.17
C MET A 202 -1.29 -2.43 -4.75
N THR A 203 -1.29 -1.50 -5.70
CA THR A 203 -1.66 -0.09 -5.52
C THR A 203 -3.16 0.17 -5.59
N LEU A 204 -3.96 -0.84 -5.94
CA LEU A 204 -5.42 -0.83 -5.88
C LEU A 204 -5.89 -1.32 -4.49
N PRO A 205 -7.14 -1.13 -4.06
CA PRO A 205 -8.27 -0.53 -4.77
C PRO A 205 -8.12 0.99 -4.96
N TYR A 206 -8.57 1.50 -6.11
CA TYR A 206 -8.70 2.93 -6.38
C TYR A 206 -10.18 3.28 -6.54
N ASP A 207 -10.69 4.12 -5.64
CA ASP A 207 -12.05 4.65 -5.69
C ASP A 207 -12.00 6.14 -6.09
N ASP A 208 -12.44 6.42 -7.32
CA ASP A 208 -12.44 7.76 -7.89
C ASP A 208 -13.38 8.72 -7.12
N HIS A 209 -14.54 8.24 -6.70
CA HIS A 209 -15.49 9.06 -5.94
C HIS A 209 -14.92 9.45 -4.59
N LEU A 210 -14.31 8.49 -3.87
CA LEU A 210 -13.66 8.78 -2.60
C LEU A 210 -12.50 9.77 -2.79
N SER A 211 -11.66 9.55 -3.79
CA SER A 211 -10.53 10.45 -4.08
C SER A 211 -10.99 11.87 -4.41
N GLN A 212 -12.12 12.03 -5.09
CA GLN A 212 -12.73 13.34 -5.36
C GLN A 212 -13.26 14.00 -4.09
N ILE A 213 -13.93 13.24 -3.21
CA ILE A 213 -14.41 13.73 -1.92
C ILE A 213 -13.23 14.19 -1.05
N ASP A 214 -12.17 13.38 -0.94
CA ASP A 214 -10.97 13.72 -0.17
C ASP A 214 -10.27 14.97 -0.71
N SER A 215 -10.18 15.10 -2.04
CA SER A 215 -9.61 16.29 -2.69
C SER A 215 -10.45 17.54 -2.41
N ALA A 216 -11.79 17.43 -2.48
CA ALA A 216 -12.70 18.53 -2.20
C ALA A 216 -12.67 18.97 -0.72
N LEU A 217 -12.61 18.01 0.21
CA LEU A 217 -12.48 18.29 1.65
C LEU A 217 -11.11 18.93 1.95
N SER A 218 -10.04 18.40 1.37
CA SER A 218 -8.68 18.93 1.54
C SER A 218 -8.57 20.37 1.02
N ALA A 219 -9.24 20.69 -0.11
CA ALA A 219 -9.33 22.05 -0.62
C ALA A 219 -10.05 23.01 0.34
N GLN A 220 -10.93 22.49 1.19
CA GLN A 220 -11.60 23.23 2.28
C GLN A 220 -10.80 23.19 3.60
N ALA A 221 -9.56 22.68 3.58
CA ALA A 221 -8.73 22.45 4.77
C ALA A 221 -9.42 21.58 5.83
N ARG A 222 -10.31 20.68 5.39
CA ARG A 222 -10.99 19.69 6.22
C ARG A 222 -10.50 18.30 5.85
N THR A 223 -10.57 17.39 6.80
CA THR A 223 -10.33 15.97 6.56
C THR A 223 -11.63 15.22 6.74
N LEU A 224 -11.78 14.09 6.05
CA LEU A 224 -12.94 13.23 6.21
C LEU A 224 -13.09 12.78 7.68
N ASN A 225 -11.96 12.54 8.36
CA ASN A 225 -11.89 12.30 9.81
C ASN A 225 -12.41 13.49 10.63
N GLY A 226 -12.07 14.73 10.26
CA GLY A 226 -12.56 15.93 10.95
C GLY A 226 -14.07 16.10 10.82
N VAL A 227 -14.63 15.82 9.63
CA VAL A 227 -16.09 15.86 9.42
C VAL A 227 -16.76 14.73 10.19
N TRP A 228 -16.20 13.53 10.16
CA TRP A 228 -16.72 12.40 10.92
C TRP A 228 -16.75 12.70 12.42
N ASN A 229 -15.63 13.17 13.00
CA ASN A 229 -15.54 13.55 14.42
C ASN A 229 -16.63 14.55 14.81
N THR A 230 -16.89 15.56 13.98
CA THR A 230 -17.99 16.50 14.26
C THR A 230 -19.37 15.84 14.22
N LEU A 231 -19.60 14.86 13.34
CA LEU A 231 -20.85 14.11 13.25
C LEU A 231 -21.01 13.10 14.40
N THR A 232 -19.93 12.40 14.79
CA THR A 232 -19.92 11.51 15.95
C THR A 232 -20.07 12.28 17.24
N ASP A 233 -19.43 13.45 17.40
CA ASP A 233 -19.62 14.31 18.57
C ASP A 233 -21.07 14.82 18.64
N THR A 234 -21.65 15.21 17.50
CA THR A 234 -23.05 15.66 17.44
C THR A 234 -24.03 14.53 17.79
N THR A 235 -23.77 13.31 17.31
CA THR A 235 -24.60 12.13 17.64
C THR A 235 -24.37 11.63 19.06
N ALA A 236 -23.14 11.69 19.58
CA ALA A 236 -22.83 11.38 20.97
C ALA A 236 -23.46 12.39 21.94
N GLN A 237 -23.46 13.69 21.61
CA GLN A 237 -24.22 14.70 22.34
C GLN A 237 -25.72 14.42 22.29
N ALA A 238 -26.28 14.13 21.11
CA ALA A 238 -27.71 13.83 20.97
C ALA A 238 -28.14 12.56 21.74
N VAL A 239 -27.27 11.55 21.82
CA VAL A 239 -27.53 10.32 22.60
C VAL A 239 -27.30 10.56 24.09
N SER A 240 -26.33 11.39 24.47
CA SER A 240 -26.06 11.75 25.87
C SER A 240 -27.20 12.57 26.48
N GLU A 241 -27.86 13.44 25.69
CA GLU A 241 -29.06 14.18 26.13
C GLU A 241 -30.28 13.26 26.34
N GLN A 242 -30.28 12.05 25.75
CA GLN A 242 -31.32 11.04 26.00
C GLN A 242 -30.99 10.06 27.14
N SER A 243 -29.74 10.03 27.64
CA SER A 243 -29.25 8.98 28.55
C SER A 243 -29.09 9.38 30.02
N ASP A 244 -29.75 10.44 30.50
CA ASP A 244 -29.69 10.88 31.91
C ASP A 244 -30.25 9.87 32.94
N GLN A 245 -30.52 8.62 32.58
CA GLN A 245 -31.01 7.58 33.50
C GLN A 245 -30.32 6.20 33.44
N ALA A 246 -29.19 6.01 32.76
CA ALA A 246 -28.48 4.73 32.85
C ALA A 246 -26.96 4.87 32.82
N ASN A 247 -26.29 4.31 33.84
CA ASN A 247 -24.84 4.15 33.91
C ASN A 247 -24.35 3.27 32.74
N THR A 248 -23.87 3.89 31.65
CA THR A 248 -23.13 3.21 30.59
C THR A 248 -21.77 3.86 30.38
N ARG A 249 -20.78 2.99 30.18
CA ARG A 249 -19.35 3.21 29.94
C ARG A 249 -19.06 4.51 29.18
N LYS A 250 -18.33 5.43 29.81
CA LYS A 250 -17.80 6.64 29.16
C LYS A 250 -16.71 6.26 28.16
N LEU A 251 -17.02 6.40 26.88
CA LEU A 251 -16.05 6.38 25.79
C LEU A 251 -15.36 7.75 25.68
N PHE A 252 -14.03 7.69 25.71
CA PHE A 252 -12.98 8.65 25.33
C PHE A 252 -13.39 10.13 25.15
N ALA A 253 -13.09 10.94 26.17
CA ALA A 253 -12.94 12.39 26.01
C ALA A 253 -11.50 12.72 25.60
N ALA A 254 -11.33 13.64 24.65
CA ALA A 254 -10.06 14.20 24.24
C ALA A 254 -9.30 14.75 25.46
N GLN A 255 -8.00 14.45 25.54
CA GLN A 255 -7.20 14.69 26.74
C GLN A 255 -6.25 15.87 26.56
N ASP A 256 -6.22 16.71 27.58
CA ASP A 256 -5.30 17.83 27.82
C ASP A 256 -3.89 17.27 28.13
N ASP A 257 -2.86 17.76 27.44
CA ASP A 257 -1.49 17.18 27.35
C ASP A 257 -0.72 17.05 28.69
N ASN A 258 -1.28 17.52 29.81
CA ASN A 258 -0.59 17.62 31.11
C ASN A 258 -1.17 16.77 32.25
N LYS A 259 -2.20 15.96 32.02
CA LYS A 259 -2.73 15.04 33.04
C LYS A 259 -2.61 13.61 32.54
N ASP A 260 -2.21 12.68 33.41
CA ASP A 260 -2.26 11.24 33.13
C ASP A 260 -3.68 10.72 33.35
N THR A 261 -4.15 9.81 32.47
CA THR A 261 -5.44 9.13 32.65
C THR A 261 -5.19 7.71 33.08
N PHE A 262 -5.91 7.32 34.13
CA PHE A 262 -5.81 6.00 34.73
C PHE A 262 -7.06 5.17 34.46
N PHE A 263 -6.88 3.91 34.05
CA PHE A 263 -7.96 2.95 33.87
C PHE A 263 -7.79 1.80 34.86
N ALA A 264 -8.73 1.67 35.79
CA ALA A 264 -8.73 0.59 36.77
C ALA A 264 -9.41 -0.66 36.17
N GLY A 265 -8.79 -1.83 36.37
CA GLY A 265 -9.36 -3.12 36.00
C GLY A 265 -10.37 -3.63 37.02
N GLU A 266 -10.74 -4.90 36.89
CA GLU A 266 -11.63 -5.54 37.87
C GLU A 266 -10.84 -5.97 39.12
N THR A 267 -11.55 -6.19 40.22
CA THR A 267 -10.94 -6.70 41.46
C THR A 267 -10.63 -8.19 41.31
N PHE A 268 -9.43 -8.60 41.72
CA PHE A 268 -8.98 -9.98 41.72
C PHE A 268 -8.19 -10.32 42.98
N TYR A 269 -7.83 -11.59 43.12
CA TYR A 269 -7.04 -12.12 44.23
C TYR A 269 -5.85 -12.93 43.70
N PHE A 270 -4.78 -13.03 44.48
CA PHE A 270 -3.62 -13.84 44.13
C PHE A 270 -3.50 -15.08 45.01
N LYS A 271 -3.20 -16.23 44.38
CA LYS A 271 -2.79 -17.46 45.03
C LYS A 271 -1.32 -17.74 44.75
N ALA A 272 -0.53 -17.89 45.81
CA ALA A 272 0.89 -18.22 45.73
C ALA A 272 1.10 -19.71 45.43
N VAL A 273 1.70 -20.01 44.28
CA VAL A 273 2.02 -21.37 43.83
C VAL A 273 3.48 -21.69 44.20
N GLY A 274 3.74 -22.91 44.66
CA GLY A 274 5.09 -23.35 45.06
C GLY A 274 5.41 -23.15 46.55
N PHE A 275 4.50 -22.57 47.34
CA PHE A 275 4.55 -22.55 48.81
C PHE A 275 3.72 -23.69 49.41
N SER A 276 4.12 -24.21 50.58
CA SER A 276 3.34 -25.23 51.31
C SER A 276 1.90 -24.76 51.53
N GLY A 277 0.93 -25.55 51.06
CA GLY A 277 -0.49 -25.23 51.17
C GLY A 277 -1.03 -24.22 50.16
N GLN A 278 -0.20 -23.71 49.23
CA GLN A 278 -0.56 -22.72 48.19
C GLN A 278 -1.43 -21.57 48.71
N PRO A 279 -0.90 -20.77 49.65
CA PRO A 279 -1.70 -19.77 50.34
C PRO A 279 -2.16 -18.64 49.41
N MET A 280 -3.30 -18.02 49.74
CA MET A 280 -3.68 -16.73 49.17
C MET A 280 -2.74 -15.62 49.66
N VAL A 281 -2.65 -14.53 48.91
CA VAL A 281 -1.99 -13.29 49.35
C VAL A 281 -2.91 -12.51 50.28
N TYR A 282 -2.39 -12.02 51.41
CA TYR A 282 -3.15 -11.28 52.42
C TYR A 282 -2.62 -9.85 52.55
N LEU A 283 -3.54 -8.94 52.91
CA LEU A 283 -3.19 -7.65 53.49
C LEU A 283 -3.14 -7.82 55.00
N SER A 284 -2.00 -7.48 55.59
CA SER A 284 -1.77 -7.56 57.03
C SER A 284 -1.23 -6.22 57.54
N GLN A 285 -1.40 -5.97 58.84
CA GLN A 285 -0.86 -4.80 59.53
C GLN A 285 -1.19 -3.48 58.84
N TYR A 286 -2.29 -2.85 59.26
CA TYR A 286 -2.58 -1.48 58.87
C TYR A 286 -1.48 -0.54 59.37
N THR A 287 -0.99 0.33 58.48
CA THR A 287 0.02 1.33 58.77
C THR A 287 -0.58 2.71 58.59
N SER A 288 -0.54 3.52 59.65
CA SER A 288 -0.91 4.94 59.62
C SER A 288 0.13 5.77 60.37
N GLY A 289 0.80 6.69 59.67
CA GLY A 289 1.80 7.58 60.24
C GLY A 289 2.37 8.53 59.18
N SER A 290 2.77 9.75 59.57
CA SER A 290 3.45 10.73 58.70
C SER A 290 2.75 11.04 57.35
N GLY A 291 1.42 10.91 57.30
CA GLY A 291 0.63 11.12 56.08
C GLY A 291 0.61 9.94 55.11
N ILE A 292 1.15 8.78 55.51
CA ILE A 292 1.08 7.52 54.78
C ILE A 292 0.02 6.61 55.43
N VAL A 293 -0.86 6.07 54.59
CA VAL A 293 -1.88 5.09 54.98
C VAL A 293 -1.75 3.86 54.07
N GLY A 294 -1.70 2.66 54.64
CA GLY A 294 -1.47 1.45 53.86
C GLY A 294 -1.58 0.15 54.63
N ALA A 295 -1.25 -0.96 53.98
CA ALA A 295 -1.17 -2.30 54.57
C ALA A 295 -0.06 -3.13 53.89
N GLN A 296 0.52 -4.07 54.63
CA GLN A 296 1.59 -4.95 54.15
C GLN A 296 1.04 -6.15 53.38
N LEU A 297 1.69 -6.51 52.27
CA LEU A 297 1.38 -7.71 51.52
C LEU A 297 2.18 -8.91 52.04
N ILE A 298 1.50 -10.01 52.31
CA ILE A 298 2.10 -11.23 52.85
C ILE A 298 1.57 -12.48 52.13
N ALA A 299 2.36 -13.56 52.13
CA ALA A 299 1.94 -14.86 51.63
C ALA A 299 1.34 -15.71 52.77
N GLY A 300 0.03 -15.94 52.72
CA GLY A 300 -0.72 -16.72 53.70
C GLY A 300 -1.25 -15.96 54.90
N ASN A 301 -2.15 -16.62 55.63
CA ASN A 301 -2.76 -16.05 56.83
C ASN A 301 -1.71 -16.03 57.96
N PRO A 302 -1.40 -14.87 58.55
CA PRO A 302 -0.45 -14.79 59.64
C PRO A 302 -1.08 -15.35 60.91
N ASP A 303 -0.36 -16.23 61.61
CA ASP A 303 -0.77 -16.71 62.93
C ASP A 303 -0.95 -15.49 63.86
N GLN A 304 -2.20 -15.15 64.20
CA GLN A 304 -2.61 -14.14 65.20
C GLN A 304 -2.81 -12.67 64.74
N ALA A 305 -2.95 -12.33 63.45
CA ALA A 305 -3.28 -10.95 63.07
C ALA A 305 -4.80 -10.73 62.94
N ALA A 306 -5.44 -10.11 63.94
CA ALA A 306 -6.89 -9.80 63.92
C ALA A 306 -7.33 -8.88 62.76
N ALA A 307 -6.40 -8.13 62.17
CA ALA A 307 -6.66 -7.20 61.07
C ALA A 307 -6.45 -7.79 59.67
N ALA A 308 -5.94 -9.02 59.54
CA ALA A 308 -5.57 -9.58 58.24
C ALA A 308 -6.77 -10.02 57.42
N ILE A 309 -6.76 -9.67 56.13
CA ILE A 309 -7.78 -10.08 55.14
C ILE A 309 -7.10 -10.66 53.90
N VAL A 310 -7.79 -11.54 53.17
CA VAL A 310 -7.34 -11.94 51.83
C VAL A 310 -7.31 -10.68 50.96
N ALA A 311 -6.19 -10.40 50.31
CA ALA A 311 -5.95 -9.13 49.64
C ALA A 311 -6.85 -8.96 48.40
N PRO A 312 -7.88 -8.08 48.40
CA PRO A 312 -8.48 -7.67 47.16
C PRO A 312 -7.49 -6.75 46.44
N LEU A 313 -7.18 -7.07 45.19
CA LEU A 313 -6.20 -6.37 44.37
C LEU A 313 -6.84 -5.86 43.09
N GLN A 314 -6.30 -4.77 42.58
CA GLN A 314 -6.72 -4.16 41.32
C GLN A 314 -5.47 -3.66 40.59
N LEU A 315 -5.44 -3.86 39.28
CA LEU A 315 -4.43 -3.28 38.40
C LEU A 315 -4.99 -2.02 37.78
N THR A 316 -4.18 -0.97 37.74
CA THR A 316 -4.54 0.32 37.15
C THR A 316 -3.52 0.67 36.06
N TRP A 317 -4.00 0.86 34.83
CA TRP A 317 -3.20 1.25 33.68
C TRP A 317 -3.01 2.77 33.63
N SER A 318 -1.77 3.22 33.46
CA SER A 318 -1.41 4.63 33.18
C SER A 318 -1.24 4.82 31.68
N MET A 319 -2.02 5.72 31.08
CA MET A 319 -1.93 6.02 29.65
C MET A 319 -0.63 6.78 29.32
N ALA A 320 -0.21 7.74 30.16
CA ALA A 320 0.97 8.55 29.88
C ALA A 320 2.28 7.77 30.03
N LYS A 321 2.34 6.81 30.96
CA LYS A 321 3.56 6.03 31.24
C LYS A 321 3.56 4.64 30.62
N GLN A 322 2.42 4.20 30.09
CA GLN A 322 2.28 2.87 29.46
C GLN A 322 2.70 1.75 30.42
N CYS A 323 2.22 1.80 31.67
CA CYS A 323 2.55 0.82 32.71
C CYS A 323 1.38 0.53 33.65
N TYR A 324 1.45 -0.60 34.35
CA TYR A 324 0.48 -0.98 35.37
C TYR A 324 0.95 -0.62 36.77
N TYR A 325 0.00 -0.20 37.61
CA TYR A 325 0.17 -0.07 39.05
C TYR A 325 -0.72 -1.10 39.75
N LEU A 326 -0.16 -1.89 40.65
CA LEU A 326 -0.92 -2.81 41.50
C LEU A 326 -1.36 -2.07 42.77
N GLY A 327 -2.62 -2.19 43.15
CA GLY A 327 -3.14 -1.58 44.37
C GLY A 327 -4.30 -2.35 44.99
N ALA A 328 -4.81 -1.84 46.10
CA ALA A 328 -6.06 -2.30 46.69
C ALA A 328 -7.22 -1.42 46.19
N PRO A 329 -8.40 -1.99 45.88
CA PRO A 329 -9.57 -1.21 45.47
C PRO A 329 -9.94 -0.14 46.51
N ASP A 330 -10.42 1.00 46.03
CA ASP A 330 -10.88 2.09 46.90
C ASP A 330 -12.01 1.62 47.84
N GLY A 331 -11.88 1.91 49.13
CA GLY A 331 -12.86 1.51 50.14
C GLY A 331 -12.64 0.12 50.73
N THR A 332 -11.51 -0.54 50.44
CA THR A 332 -11.14 -1.85 51.02
C THR A 332 -11.09 -1.76 52.55
N LYS A 333 -11.96 -2.54 53.23
CA LYS A 333 -12.03 -2.60 54.71
C LYS A 333 -11.15 -3.72 55.24
N MET A 334 -10.18 -3.36 56.09
CA MET A 334 -9.33 -4.28 56.86
C MET A 334 -10.15 -4.96 57.98
N GLY A 335 -9.62 -6.05 58.55
CA GLY A 335 -10.33 -6.83 59.59
C GLY A 335 -10.56 -6.08 60.90
N ASP A 336 -9.80 -5.02 61.15
CA ASP A 336 -9.91 -4.10 62.29
C ASP A 336 -10.84 -2.89 62.03
N GLY A 337 -11.47 -2.83 60.84
CA GLY A 337 -12.38 -1.75 60.45
C GLY A 337 -11.71 -0.56 59.77
N ASN A 338 -10.38 -0.53 59.64
CA ASN A 338 -9.67 0.52 58.91
C ASN A 338 -9.93 0.42 57.40
N VAL A 339 -9.89 1.54 56.69
CA VAL A 339 -10.21 1.60 55.25
C VAL A 339 -8.99 2.04 54.45
N LEU A 340 -8.69 1.31 53.38
CA LEU A 340 -7.68 1.66 52.38
C LEU A 340 -8.33 2.41 51.22
N THR A 341 -7.70 3.49 50.77
CA THR A 341 -8.18 4.30 49.64
C THR A 341 -6.96 4.85 48.92
N GLY A 342 -6.90 4.70 47.60
CA GLY A 342 -5.80 5.12 46.75
C GLY A 342 -4.46 4.46 47.09
N CYS A 343 -4.49 3.21 47.58
CA CYS A 343 -3.30 2.52 48.03
C CYS A 343 -2.69 1.66 46.92
N PHE A 344 -1.46 1.98 46.50
CA PHE A 344 -0.73 1.26 45.45
C PHE A 344 0.61 0.71 45.95
N LEU A 345 1.16 -0.25 45.22
CA LEU A 345 2.36 -0.99 45.58
C LEU A 345 3.57 -0.06 45.70
N ARG A 346 4.30 -0.23 46.80
CA ARG A 346 5.59 0.41 47.07
C ARG A 346 6.48 -0.51 47.90
N GLY A 347 7.75 -0.15 47.96
CA GLY A 347 8.70 -0.71 48.92
C GLY A 347 8.60 -0.03 50.28
N ASN A 348 8.63 -0.81 51.35
CA ASN A 348 8.54 -0.38 52.72
C ASN A 348 9.74 -0.87 53.55
N SER A 349 10.20 -0.03 54.48
CA SER A 349 11.21 -0.39 55.47
C SER A 349 10.57 -1.00 56.73
N PRO A 350 11.17 -2.04 57.34
CA PRO A 350 10.62 -2.69 58.52
C PRO A 350 10.67 -1.80 59.78
N THR A 351 11.52 -0.77 59.79
CA THR A 351 11.75 0.10 60.96
C THR A 351 11.20 1.51 60.78
N ASN A 352 10.92 1.94 59.55
CA ASN A 352 10.40 3.28 59.27
C ASN A 352 9.43 3.27 58.07
N PRO A 353 8.11 3.46 58.30
CA PRO A 353 7.11 3.44 57.23
C PRO A 353 7.28 4.55 56.18
N ASP A 354 8.03 5.60 56.49
CA ASP A 354 8.32 6.72 55.59
C ASP A 354 9.45 6.46 54.61
N GLN A 355 10.28 5.44 54.89
CA GLN A 355 11.42 5.10 54.04
C GLN A 355 11.08 3.97 53.08
N ASN A 356 11.54 4.11 51.84
CA ASN A 356 11.51 3.01 50.89
C ASN A 356 12.40 1.88 51.41
N GLY A 357 11.90 0.66 51.32
CA GLY A 357 12.62 -0.54 51.69
C GLY A 357 12.23 -1.72 50.81
N ILE A 358 12.63 -2.92 51.20
CA ILE A 358 12.51 -4.13 50.38
C ILE A 358 11.18 -4.85 50.53
N PHE A 359 10.34 -4.51 51.52
CA PHE A 359 9.09 -5.20 51.77
C PHE A 359 7.93 -4.58 50.98
N ALA A 360 7.06 -5.41 50.41
CA ALA A 360 5.94 -4.96 49.59
C ALA A 360 4.78 -4.46 50.46
N GLN A 361 4.38 -3.21 50.22
CA GLN A 361 3.26 -2.56 50.89
C GLN A 361 2.34 -1.93 49.85
N VAL A 362 1.03 -1.98 50.04
CA VAL A 362 0.10 -1.07 49.33
C VAL A 362 -0.15 0.14 50.22
N ALA A 363 0.21 1.33 49.75
CA ALA A 363 0.05 2.54 50.53
C ALA A 363 -0.32 3.74 49.68
N ASN A 364 -0.80 4.77 50.35
CA ASN A 364 -1.15 6.07 49.79
C ASN A 364 -0.39 7.15 50.57
N LYS A 365 0.00 8.23 49.89
CA LYS A 365 0.55 9.44 50.49
C LYS A 365 -0.41 10.60 50.32
N SER A 366 -0.81 11.22 51.44
CA SER A 366 -1.62 12.45 51.47
C SER A 366 -3.04 12.33 50.86
N GLY A 367 -3.65 11.13 50.87
CA GLY A 367 -5.04 10.93 50.46
C GLY A 367 -5.29 11.01 48.94
N SER A 368 -4.26 10.83 48.12
CA SER A 368 -4.41 10.76 46.65
C SER A 368 -5.18 9.50 46.26
N THR A 369 -6.18 9.60 45.38
CA THR A 369 -6.88 8.41 44.84
C THR A 369 -6.16 7.81 43.63
N GLN A 370 -5.07 8.43 43.16
CA GLN A 370 -4.36 8.04 41.94
C GLN A 370 -2.88 7.66 42.20
N PRO A 371 -2.28 6.83 41.34
CA PRO A 371 -0.87 6.47 41.44
C PRO A 371 0.07 7.69 41.28
N LEU A 372 1.02 7.86 42.20
CA LEU A 372 2.09 8.85 42.13
C LEU A 372 3.40 8.16 41.73
N SER A 373 3.96 8.50 40.57
CA SER A 373 5.15 7.79 40.08
C SER A 373 6.43 8.00 40.88
N SER A 374 6.51 9.06 41.69
CA SER A 374 7.63 9.27 42.61
C SER A 374 7.52 8.45 43.90
N PHE A 375 6.39 7.75 44.11
CA PHE A 375 6.08 7.08 45.37
C PHE A 375 5.64 5.62 45.20
N HIS A 376 4.89 5.31 44.13
CA HIS A 376 4.44 3.95 43.80
C HIS A 376 5.28 3.32 42.70
N LEU A 377 5.42 2.00 42.77
CA LEU A 377 6.23 1.21 41.84
C LEU A 377 5.35 0.68 40.71
N PRO A 378 5.79 0.84 39.44
CA PRO A 378 5.14 0.17 38.32
C PRO A 378 5.42 -1.34 38.38
N VAL A 379 4.49 -2.09 37.81
CA VAL A 379 4.48 -3.55 37.87
C VAL A 379 4.41 -4.12 36.45
N THR A 380 5.18 -5.18 36.21
CA THR A 380 5.16 -5.97 34.99
C THR A 380 4.78 -7.41 35.33
N LEU A 381 3.81 -7.96 34.61
CA LEU A 381 3.43 -9.36 34.69
C LEU A 381 4.25 -10.15 33.68
N GLU A 382 5.08 -11.08 34.15
CA GLU A 382 5.81 -12.01 33.28
C GLU A 382 5.17 -13.40 33.35
N ARG A 383 4.82 -13.98 32.21
CA ARG A 383 4.22 -15.32 32.13
C ARG A 383 5.28 -16.39 32.42
N SER A 384 4.92 -17.41 33.20
CA SER A 384 5.76 -18.59 33.43
C SER A 384 5.69 -19.57 32.26
N GLU A 385 6.52 -20.63 32.28
CA GLU A 385 6.44 -21.74 31.31
C GLU A 385 5.09 -22.45 31.36
N ASP A 386 4.45 -22.45 32.54
CA ASP A 386 3.07 -22.85 32.73
C ASP A 386 2.13 -21.67 32.43
N LYS A 387 1.32 -21.81 31.37
CA LYS A 387 0.56 -20.72 30.74
C LYS A 387 -0.42 -20.00 31.66
N ASP A 388 -0.76 -20.57 32.81
CA ASP A 388 -1.75 -20.00 33.75
C ASP A 388 -1.10 -19.40 35.01
N LYS A 389 0.23 -19.23 34.99
CA LYS A 389 1.00 -18.75 36.15
C LYS A 389 1.91 -17.58 35.79
N TYR A 390 2.04 -16.64 36.73
CA TYR A 390 2.68 -15.35 36.50
C TYR A 390 3.70 -15.02 37.58
N TYR A 391 4.78 -14.38 37.17
CA TYR A 391 5.71 -13.69 38.05
C TYR A 391 5.36 -12.20 38.07
N LEU A 392 5.40 -11.61 39.25
CA LEU A 392 5.28 -10.16 39.41
C LEU A 392 6.68 -9.54 39.47
N LYS A 393 6.95 -8.60 38.57
CA LYS A 393 8.22 -7.88 38.50
C LYS A 393 8.02 -6.39 38.70
N THR A 394 8.94 -5.78 39.42
CA THR A 394 9.05 -4.33 39.60
C THR A 394 10.42 -3.87 39.11
N GLU A 395 10.65 -2.55 39.07
CA GLU A 395 11.98 -2.00 38.76
C GLU A 395 13.07 -2.46 39.73
N GLN A 396 12.70 -2.88 40.95
CA GLN A 396 13.64 -3.32 41.98
C GLN A 396 13.98 -4.82 41.91
N GLY A 397 13.21 -5.62 41.16
CA GLY A 397 13.35 -7.06 41.09
C GLY A 397 12.02 -7.81 40.99
N TYR A 398 12.07 -9.13 41.16
CA TYR A 398 10.89 -9.98 41.23
C TYR A 398 10.33 -9.99 42.66
N ILE A 399 9.01 -10.11 42.77
CA ILE A 399 8.39 -10.32 44.07
C ILE A 399 8.69 -11.74 44.55
N THR A 400 9.24 -11.84 45.75
CA THR A 400 9.51 -13.11 46.44
C THR A 400 8.95 -13.06 47.86
N VAL A 401 9.10 -14.13 48.63
CA VAL A 401 8.70 -14.19 50.04
C VAL A 401 9.94 -14.25 50.91
N ASP A 402 10.02 -13.43 51.94
CA ASP A 402 11.08 -13.49 52.95
C ASP A 402 10.50 -13.35 54.37
N SER A 403 11.27 -13.80 55.36
CA SER A 403 10.90 -13.69 56.76
C SER A 403 11.15 -12.28 57.29
N SER A 404 10.10 -11.53 57.61
CA SER A 404 10.23 -10.19 58.23
C SER A 404 10.76 -10.22 59.67
N GLY A 405 10.75 -11.40 60.30
CA GLY A 405 11.08 -11.57 61.72
C GLY A 405 9.99 -11.06 62.68
N GLN A 406 8.85 -10.61 62.16
CA GLN A 406 7.72 -10.06 62.91
C GLN A 406 6.57 -11.07 62.96
N SER A 407 5.87 -11.18 64.10
CA SER A 407 4.79 -12.17 64.27
C SER A 407 3.56 -11.91 63.39
N ASN A 408 3.23 -10.64 63.17
CA ASN A 408 2.05 -10.17 62.45
C ASN A 408 2.18 -10.14 60.91
N TRP A 409 3.39 -10.30 60.36
CA TRP A 409 3.65 -10.31 58.91
C TRP A 409 4.88 -11.16 58.58
N LYS A 410 4.97 -12.36 59.20
CA LYS A 410 6.14 -13.24 59.15
C LYS A 410 6.57 -13.57 57.72
N ASN A 411 5.65 -13.99 56.85
CA ASN A 411 5.92 -14.33 55.45
C ASN A 411 5.69 -13.11 54.54
N ALA A 412 6.52 -12.08 54.70
CA ALA A 412 6.36 -10.83 53.97
C ALA A 412 6.74 -10.98 52.50
N LEU A 413 5.99 -10.34 51.62
CA LEU A 413 6.41 -10.19 50.23
C LEU A 413 7.55 -9.17 50.17
N VAL A 414 8.59 -9.46 49.40
CA VAL A 414 9.73 -8.57 49.14
C VAL A 414 9.87 -8.30 47.65
N ILE A 415 10.33 -7.11 47.26
CA ILE A 415 10.30 -6.61 45.87
C ILE A 415 11.64 -6.68 45.13
N ASN A 416 12.71 -7.14 45.79
CA ASN A 416 14.08 -7.12 45.26
C ASN A 416 14.65 -8.52 44.96
N GLY A 417 13.80 -9.53 44.83
CA GLY A 417 14.24 -10.90 44.60
C GLY A 417 14.67 -11.18 43.15
N THR A 418 15.32 -12.33 42.94
CA THR A 418 15.73 -12.82 41.63
C THR A 418 14.64 -13.69 41.00
N LYS A 419 14.68 -13.88 39.67
CA LYS A 419 13.70 -14.70 38.95
C LYS A 419 13.64 -16.14 39.47
N ASP A 420 14.79 -16.72 39.83
CA ASP A 420 14.89 -18.11 40.33
C ASP A 420 14.14 -18.33 41.64
N ASN A 421 14.02 -17.30 42.47
CA ASN A 421 13.27 -17.31 43.73
C ASN A 421 11.90 -16.61 43.61
N GLY A 422 11.51 -16.23 42.39
CA GLY A 422 10.28 -15.51 42.07
C GLY A 422 9.05 -16.21 42.63
N LEU A 423 8.17 -15.46 43.30
CA LEU A 423 6.89 -15.99 43.73
C LEU A 423 6.00 -16.19 42.49
N LEU A 424 5.57 -17.44 42.29
CA LEU A 424 4.67 -17.80 41.21
C LEU A 424 3.22 -17.58 41.65
N LEU A 425 2.43 -16.88 40.84
CA LEU A 425 1.09 -16.43 41.20
C LEU A 425 0.05 -16.95 40.19
N THR A 426 -1.12 -17.32 40.70
CA THR A 426 -2.33 -17.57 39.90
C THR A 426 -3.39 -16.52 40.24
N PHE A 427 -4.05 -15.98 39.22
CA PHE A 427 -5.16 -15.04 39.37
C PHE A 427 -6.42 -15.77 39.81
N CYS A 428 -7.14 -15.20 40.77
CA CYS A 428 -8.39 -15.73 41.30
C CYS A 428 -9.49 -14.66 41.29
N SER A 429 -10.74 -15.08 41.01
CA SER A 429 -11.91 -14.18 40.97
C SER A 429 -12.48 -13.89 42.36
N ASP A 430 -12.19 -14.74 43.35
CA ASP A 430 -12.72 -14.63 44.71
C ASP A 430 -11.67 -14.93 45.79
N SER A 431 -12.03 -14.63 47.03
CA SER A 431 -11.19 -14.87 48.21
C SER A 431 -11.04 -16.34 48.59
N SER A 432 -11.81 -17.25 47.95
CA SER A 432 -11.71 -18.70 48.15
C SER A 432 -10.65 -19.36 47.25
N GLY A 433 -10.14 -18.61 46.27
CA GLY A 433 -9.06 -19.04 45.38
C GLY A 433 -9.54 -19.70 44.09
N THR A 434 -10.74 -19.39 43.62
CA THR A 434 -11.24 -19.83 42.31
C THR A 434 -10.42 -19.20 41.19
N PRO A 435 -9.71 -19.97 40.33
CA PRO A 435 -8.90 -19.42 39.25
C PRO A 435 -9.73 -18.60 38.25
N THR A 436 -9.17 -17.52 37.72
CA THR A 436 -9.79 -16.69 36.67
C THR A 436 -8.80 -16.41 35.54
N ASN A 437 -9.30 -16.15 34.34
CA ASN A 437 -8.43 -15.71 33.24
C ASN A 437 -7.92 -14.29 33.54
N PRO A 438 -6.60 -14.03 33.50
CA PRO A 438 -6.04 -12.70 33.73
C PRO A 438 -6.58 -11.64 32.77
N ASP A 439 -6.92 -12.01 31.54
CA ASP A 439 -7.48 -11.10 30.53
C ASP A 439 -8.84 -10.51 30.94
N ASP A 440 -9.58 -11.18 31.85
CA ASP A 440 -10.88 -10.71 32.34
C ASP A 440 -10.73 -9.65 33.45
N VAL A 441 -9.57 -9.57 34.10
CA VAL A 441 -9.35 -8.73 35.30
C VAL A 441 -8.30 -7.64 35.09
N ILE A 442 -7.34 -7.86 34.20
CA ILE A 442 -6.35 -6.85 33.81
C ILE A 442 -7.07 -5.81 32.94
N PRO A 443 -7.01 -4.50 33.26
CA PRO A 443 -7.56 -3.51 32.36
C PRO A 443 -6.81 -3.62 31.03
N PRO A 444 -7.50 -3.71 29.88
CA PRO A 444 -6.82 -3.91 28.61
C PRO A 444 -5.76 -2.82 28.47
N ALA A 445 -4.49 -3.22 28.31
CA ALA A 445 -3.49 -2.32 27.74
C ALA A 445 -4.07 -1.93 26.39
N ILE A 446 -4.60 -0.71 26.28
CA ILE A 446 -5.12 -0.22 25.02
C ILE A 446 -3.91 -0.10 24.10
N ASN A 447 -3.60 -1.17 23.35
CA ASN A 447 -2.90 -1.16 22.06
C ASN A 447 -2.77 -2.56 21.42
N ASP A 448 -3.88 -3.30 21.29
CA ASP A 448 -3.99 -4.34 20.24
C ASP A 448 -4.84 -3.86 19.04
N ILE A 449 -5.26 -2.58 19.06
CA ILE A 449 -6.16 -2.02 18.06
C ILE A 449 -5.47 -0.80 17.44
N PRO A 450 -5.39 -0.69 16.09
CA PRO A 450 -4.77 0.45 15.42
C PRO A 450 -5.30 1.78 15.96
N SER A 451 -4.45 2.82 15.91
CA SER A 451 -4.81 4.16 16.39
C SER A 451 -6.18 4.59 15.81
N PRO A 452 -7.03 5.33 16.57
CA PRO A 452 -8.33 5.78 16.08
C PRO A 452 -8.29 6.41 14.67
N PRO A 453 -7.28 7.26 14.33
CA PRO A 453 -7.12 7.78 12.97
C PRO A 453 -6.88 6.68 11.91
N ALA A 454 -6.14 5.62 12.25
CA ALA A 454 -5.90 4.51 11.34
C ALA A 454 -7.18 3.68 11.13
N ARG A 455 -7.94 3.37 12.19
CA ARG A 455 -9.24 2.69 12.08
C ARG A 455 -10.24 3.45 11.23
N GLU A 456 -10.29 4.76 11.38
CA GLU A 456 -11.23 5.63 10.69
C GLU A 456 -10.86 5.77 9.20
N THR A 457 -9.58 5.98 8.89
CA THR A 457 -9.06 5.96 7.51
C THR A 457 -9.38 4.64 6.79
N LEU A 458 -9.35 3.53 7.52
CA LEU A 458 -9.72 2.22 7.01
C LEU A 458 -11.24 2.05 6.84
N SER A 459 -12.06 2.54 7.77
CA SER A 459 -13.52 2.43 7.69
C SER A 459 -14.14 3.22 6.52
N LEU A 460 -13.47 4.26 6.05
CA LEU A 460 -13.88 5.12 4.94
C LEU A 460 -13.52 4.55 3.57
N THR A 461 -12.81 3.43 3.53
CA THR A 461 -12.49 2.66 2.31
C THR A 461 -13.08 1.25 2.44
N PRO A 462 -14.39 1.04 2.16
CA PRO A 462 -15.10 -0.19 2.50
C PRO A 462 -14.43 -1.48 2.00
N VAL A 463 -13.80 -1.42 0.82
CA VAL A 463 -13.09 -2.55 0.20
C VAL A 463 -11.72 -2.78 0.83
N SER A 464 -10.96 -1.71 1.13
CA SER A 464 -9.70 -1.81 1.88
C SER A 464 -9.94 -2.32 3.31
N TYR A 465 -11.03 -1.89 3.97
CA TYR A 465 -11.45 -2.42 5.27
C TYR A 465 -11.78 -3.90 5.20
N GLN A 466 -12.57 -4.34 4.23
CA GLN A 466 -12.92 -5.76 4.06
C GLN A 466 -11.67 -6.63 3.83
N LEU A 467 -10.70 -6.15 3.05
CA LEU A 467 -9.45 -6.87 2.82
C LEU A 467 -8.53 -6.87 4.06
N MET A 468 -8.45 -5.76 4.78
CA MET A 468 -7.70 -5.64 6.03
C MET A 468 -8.31 -6.49 7.15
N THR A 469 -9.64 -6.59 7.20
CA THR A 469 -10.39 -7.33 8.22
C THR A 469 -10.64 -8.79 7.88
N ASN A 470 -10.35 -9.26 6.65
CA ASN A 470 -10.45 -10.69 6.32
C ASN A 470 -9.54 -11.50 7.25
N PRO A 471 -10.09 -12.30 8.19
CA PRO A 471 -9.30 -12.99 9.20
C PRO A 471 -8.58 -14.23 8.65
N ALA A 472 -8.98 -14.74 7.48
CA ALA A 472 -8.46 -15.96 6.89
C ALA A 472 -8.48 -15.88 5.34
N PRO A 473 -7.43 -15.33 4.70
CA PRO A 473 -7.32 -15.36 3.24
C PRO A 473 -7.24 -16.80 2.73
N THR A 474 -7.77 -17.04 1.52
CA THR A 474 -7.68 -18.34 0.83
C THR A 474 -6.56 -18.37 -0.21
N GLU A 475 -6.19 -19.55 -0.70
CA GLU A 475 -5.19 -19.68 -1.79
C GLU A 475 -5.62 -18.94 -3.07
N ASP A 476 -6.92 -18.95 -3.38
CA ASP A 476 -7.47 -18.23 -4.53
C ASP A 476 -7.41 -16.71 -4.34
N ASP A 477 -7.63 -16.22 -3.11
CA ASP A 477 -7.47 -14.81 -2.78
C ASP A 477 -6.02 -14.36 -3.04
N ILE A 478 -5.04 -15.08 -2.49
CA ILE A 478 -3.61 -14.76 -2.69
C ILE A 478 -3.23 -14.83 -4.18
N THR A 479 -3.72 -15.84 -4.91
CA THR A 479 -3.48 -15.98 -6.36
C THR A 479 -3.99 -14.77 -7.12
N ASN A 480 -5.20 -14.30 -6.81
CA ASN A 480 -5.82 -13.16 -7.46
C ASN A 480 -5.17 -11.84 -7.05
N HIS A 481 -4.88 -11.65 -5.76
CA HIS A 481 -4.34 -10.41 -5.20
C HIS A 481 -2.91 -10.13 -5.67
N TYR A 482 -2.10 -11.17 -5.85
CA TYR A 482 -0.73 -11.07 -6.38
C TYR A 482 -0.67 -11.16 -7.92
N GLY A 483 -1.81 -11.29 -8.60
CA GLY A 483 -1.86 -11.35 -10.06
C GLY A 483 -1.08 -12.55 -10.63
N LEU A 484 -1.27 -13.72 -10.03
CA LEU A 484 -0.64 -14.99 -10.41
C LEU A 484 -1.53 -15.84 -11.34
N GLY A 485 -2.75 -15.37 -11.67
CA GLY A 485 -3.75 -16.10 -12.47
C GLY A 485 -3.48 -16.27 -13.96
N SER A 486 -2.24 -16.05 -14.44
CA SER A 486 -1.86 -16.35 -15.83
C SER A 486 -2.05 -17.84 -16.12
N SER A 487 -2.46 -18.17 -17.35
CA SER A 487 -2.96 -19.46 -17.88
C SER A 487 -2.14 -20.74 -17.65
N GLY A 488 -1.09 -20.74 -16.83
CA GLY A 488 -0.36 -21.94 -16.39
C GLY A 488 -0.66 -22.41 -14.97
N LEU A 489 -1.22 -21.55 -14.11
CA LEU A 489 -1.55 -21.88 -12.70
C LEU A 489 -3.03 -22.24 -12.47
N ARG A 490 -3.89 -22.03 -13.47
CA ARG A 490 -5.34 -22.31 -13.39
C ARG A 490 -5.73 -23.76 -13.70
N ASP A 491 -4.88 -24.52 -14.40
CA ASP A 491 -5.19 -25.89 -14.87
C ASP A 491 -4.76 -27.00 -13.90
N THR A 492 -3.99 -26.67 -12.88
CA THR A 492 -3.74 -27.52 -11.71
C THR A 492 -4.29 -26.76 -10.52
N ALA A 493 -5.28 -27.33 -9.83
CA ALA A 493 -5.85 -26.77 -8.61
C ALA A 493 -4.79 -25.99 -7.81
N SER A 494 -5.09 -24.71 -7.53
CA SER A 494 -4.38 -23.81 -6.63
C SER A 494 -3.79 -24.65 -5.51
N SER A 495 -2.50 -24.92 -5.57
CA SER A 495 -1.81 -25.71 -4.56
C SER A 495 -0.82 -24.77 -3.91
N ALA A 496 -0.83 -24.75 -2.58
CA ALA A 496 0.10 -23.96 -1.79
C ALA A 496 1.55 -24.10 -2.29
N SER A 497 1.96 -25.26 -2.80
CA SER A 497 3.27 -25.50 -3.41
C SER A 497 3.59 -24.62 -4.62
N ALA A 498 2.61 -24.38 -5.49
CA ALA A 498 2.78 -23.52 -6.66
C ALA A 498 2.87 -22.03 -6.25
N LEU A 499 2.09 -21.63 -5.25
CA LEU A 499 2.18 -20.30 -4.63
C LEU A 499 3.52 -20.08 -3.94
N THR A 500 3.98 -21.05 -3.14
CA THR A 500 5.28 -21.06 -2.48
C THR A 500 6.40 -20.87 -3.50
N THR A 501 6.36 -21.63 -4.60
CA THR A 501 7.38 -21.54 -5.66
C THR A 501 7.40 -20.17 -6.32
N ALA A 502 6.22 -19.58 -6.61
CA ALA A 502 6.12 -18.28 -7.26
C ALA A 502 6.54 -17.11 -6.34
N LEU A 503 6.12 -17.13 -5.07
CA LEU A 503 6.33 -16.03 -4.13
C LEU A 503 7.65 -16.11 -3.37
N ASN A 504 8.32 -17.28 -3.32
CA ASN A 504 9.62 -17.38 -2.65
C ASN A 504 10.71 -16.57 -3.35
N SER A 505 10.62 -16.36 -4.65
CA SER A 505 11.57 -15.48 -5.36
C SER A 505 11.42 -14.04 -4.89
N ILE A 506 12.46 -13.46 -4.28
CA ILE A 506 12.47 -12.05 -3.85
C ILE A 506 12.19 -11.10 -5.02
N GLU A 507 12.72 -11.40 -6.20
CA GLU A 507 12.50 -10.59 -7.40
C GLU A 507 11.03 -10.58 -7.79
N THR A 508 10.41 -11.76 -7.85
CA THR A 508 8.99 -11.91 -8.17
C THR A 508 8.10 -11.27 -7.10
N PHE A 509 8.43 -11.46 -5.82
CA PHE A 509 7.69 -10.84 -4.73
C PHE A 509 7.75 -9.31 -4.80
N CYS A 510 8.94 -8.73 -4.99
CA CYS A 510 9.11 -7.28 -5.17
C CYS A 510 8.36 -6.76 -6.41
N GLU A 511 8.39 -7.50 -7.52
CA GLU A 511 7.69 -7.12 -8.75
C GLU A 511 6.16 -7.07 -8.53
N LYS A 512 5.59 -8.10 -7.89
CA LYS A 512 4.14 -8.19 -7.66
C LYS A 512 3.63 -7.19 -6.64
N THR A 513 4.42 -6.92 -5.60
CA THR A 513 4.06 -5.97 -4.53
C THR A 513 4.48 -4.53 -4.83
N ARG A 514 5.33 -4.32 -5.84
CA ARG A 514 5.97 -3.03 -6.21
C ARG A 514 6.78 -2.38 -5.09
N ILE A 515 7.21 -3.14 -4.09
CA ILE A 515 8.14 -2.64 -3.07
C ILE A 515 9.58 -2.78 -3.57
N ASN A 516 10.45 -1.89 -3.13
CA ASN A 516 11.88 -2.05 -3.34
C ASN A 516 12.51 -2.99 -2.30
N PHE A 517 13.73 -3.46 -2.56
CA PHE A 517 14.41 -4.39 -1.67
C PHE A 517 14.64 -3.83 -0.25
N ASN A 518 14.81 -2.51 -0.08
CA ASN A 518 14.94 -1.90 1.25
C ASN A 518 13.61 -1.92 2.02
N GLN A 519 12.50 -1.69 1.33
CA GLN A 519 11.16 -1.81 1.91
C GLN A 519 10.84 -3.26 2.26
N LEU A 520 11.28 -4.23 1.44
CA LEU A 520 11.21 -5.65 1.79
C LEU A 520 12.03 -5.94 3.05
N MET A 521 13.25 -5.40 3.15
CA MET A 521 14.09 -5.52 4.35
C MET A 521 13.37 -4.99 5.60
N ASP A 522 12.61 -3.91 5.47
CA ASP A 522 11.80 -3.34 6.54
C ASP A 522 10.60 -4.23 6.90
N LEU A 523 10.06 -5.04 5.97
CA LEU A 523 8.98 -6.02 6.23
C LEU A 523 9.48 -7.33 6.86
N THR A 524 10.70 -7.74 6.52
CA THR A 524 11.25 -9.06 6.88
C THR A 524 12.05 -9.04 8.18
N ALA A 525 11.88 -10.08 9.01
CA ALA A 525 12.85 -10.39 10.06
C ALA A 525 14.17 -10.88 9.44
N GLN A 526 15.31 -10.59 10.08
CA GLN A 526 16.63 -10.99 9.56
C GLN A 526 17.18 -12.25 10.24
N GLN A 527 17.92 -13.04 9.47
CA GLN A 527 18.45 -14.38 9.81
C GLN A 527 19.16 -14.48 11.17
N SER A 528 19.80 -13.42 11.68
CA SER A 528 20.50 -13.54 12.96
C SER A 528 19.59 -13.78 14.16
N TYR A 529 18.28 -13.66 13.98
CA TYR A 529 17.29 -14.04 14.98
C TYR A 529 17.30 -15.56 15.28
N SER A 530 17.69 -16.41 14.32
CA SER A 530 17.60 -17.87 14.46
C SER A 530 18.86 -18.55 15.01
N GLN A 531 20.00 -17.84 15.10
CA GLN A 531 21.27 -18.43 15.55
C GLN A 531 21.62 -18.11 17.00
N SER A 532 21.05 -17.05 17.58
CA SER A 532 20.99 -16.84 19.03
C SER A 532 20.00 -15.71 19.32
N SER A 533 18.90 -16.02 20.01
CA SER A 533 17.94 -15.03 20.52
C SER A 533 18.54 -14.10 21.61
N VAL A 534 19.86 -14.04 21.73
CA VAL A 534 20.61 -13.46 22.85
C VAL A 534 21.58 -12.36 22.38
N ASP A 535 21.95 -12.31 21.11
CA ASP A 535 22.86 -11.26 20.62
C ASP A 535 22.11 -10.04 20.11
N ALA A 536 21.89 -9.07 21.02
CA ALA A 536 21.55 -7.68 20.69
C ALA A 536 22.60 -6.97 19.78
N LYS A 537 23.61 -7.71 19.29
CA LYS A 537 24.72 -7.27 18.44
C LYS A 537 24.71 -7.90 17.05
N ALA A 538 23.76 -8.78 16.73
CA ALA A 538 23.78 -9.42 15.43
C ALA A 538 23.40 -8.43 14.31
N ALA A 539 24.26 -8.34 13.30
CA ALA A 539 24.14 -7.40 12.20
C ALA A 539 23.46 -8.07 11.00
N SER A 540 22.59 -7.34 10.32
CA SER A 540 21.98 -7.81 9.07
C SER A 540 23.07 -8.17 8.07
N ARG A 541 22.84 -9.23 7.29
CA ARG A 541 23.74 -9.60 6.18
C ARG A 541 23.76 -8.53 5.08
N TYR A 542 22.75 -7.66 5.07
CA TYR A 542 22.59 -6.59 4.11
C TYR A 542 22.87 -5.22 4.74
N VAL A 543 23.59 -4.39 3.99
CA VAL A 543 23.80 -2.99 4.32
C VAL A 543 22.59 -2.20 3.82
N ARG A 544 21.99 -1.37 4.69
CA ARG A 544 20.87 -0.51 4.29
C ARG A 544 21.35 0.46 3.21
N PHE A 545 20.52 0.74 2.22
CA PHE A 545 20.81 1.82 1.30
C PHE A 545 20.99 3.15 2.06
N GLY A 546 22.15 3.79 1.92
CA GLY A 546 22.54 5.00 2.62
C GLY A 546 23.38 4.78 3.90
N GLU A 547 23.52 3.54 4.37
CA GLU A 547 24.37 3.20 5.50
C GLU A 547 25.73 2.65 5.03
N THR A 548 26.78 2.90 5.79
CA THR A 548 28.15 2.43 5.47
C THR A 548 28.53 1.13 6.19
N ALA A 549 27.66 0.64 7.09
CA ALA A 549 27.87 -0.56 7.87
C ALA A 549 26.59 -1.40 7.98
N ALA A 550 26.76 -2.70 8.22
CA ALA A 550 25.67 -3.63 8.46
C ALA A 550 24.86 -3.18 9.69
N THR A 551 23.60 -2.80 9.48
CA THR A 551 22.71 -2.33 10.54
C THR A 551 22.25 -3.51 11.40
N ARG A 552 22.07 -3.29 12.70
CA ARG A 552 21.63 -4.35 13.62
C ARG A 552 20.26 -4.91 13.21
N VAL A 553 20.08 -6.21 13.39
CA VAL A 553 18.85 -6.93 13.00
C VAL A 553 17.60 -6.35 13.65
N ASN A 554 17.68 -5.82 14.88
CA ASN A 554 16.57 -5.17 15.57
C ASN A 554 16.18 -3.78 15.00
N VAL A 555 16.95 -3.24 14.06
CA VAL A 555 16.61 -2.01 13.31
C VAL A 555 15.77 -2.33 12.06
N TYR A 556 15.77 -3.60 11.65
CA TYR A 556 14.91 -4.17 10.61
C TYR A 556 13.81 -5.00 11.26
N GLY A 557 12.69 -5.18 10.54
CA GLY A 557 11.60 -6.01 11.01
C GLY A 557 10.44 -5.20 11.58
N ALA A 558 9.56 -4.74 10.69
CA ALA A 558 8.16 -4.49 10.98
C ALA A 558 7.37 -5.80 11.23
N ALA A 559 8.02 -6.87 11.69
CA ALA A 559 7.39 -8.15 11.96
C ALA A 559 6.85 -8.19 13.41
N TYR A 560 5.98 -7.25 13.76
CA TYR A 560 4.99 -7.47 14.83
C TYR A 560 3.64 -7.76 14.17
N LEU A 561 3.55 -8.95 13.58
CA LEU A 561 2.29 -9.54 13.17
C LEU A 561 1.74 -10.30 14.38
N ASN A 562 1.12 -9.59 15.34
CA ASN A 562 0.40 -10.15 16.49
C ASN A 562 0.98 -11.45 17.07
N SER A 563 2.08 -11.35 17.81
CA SER A 563 2.37 -12.18 19.00
C SER A 563 3.78 -11.91 19.52
N THR A 564 3.93 -11.92 20.85
CA THR A 564 5.21 -11.97 21.55
C THR A 564 6.11 -13.08 21.02
N LEU A 565 7.39 -12.75 20.83
CA LEU A 565 8.48 -13.63 20.44
C LEU A 565 8.66 -14.81 21.42
N ALA A 566 7.94 -15.90 21.18
CA ALA A 566 8.20 -17.18 21.81
C ALA A 566 9.29 -17.93 21.03
N ALA A 567 10.23 -18.55 21.74
CA ALA A 567 11.44 -19.19 21.22
C ALA A 567 11.21 -20.44 20.33
N ALA A 568 9.98 -20.71 19.89
CA ALA A 568 9.60 -21.90 19.13
C ALA A 568 8.64 -21.60 17.95
N ALA A 569 8.64 -20.37 17.43
CA ALA A 569 7.71 -19.93 16.39
C ALA A 569 8.33 -19.97 14.97
N ASP A 570 8.94 -21.10 14.59
CA ASP A 570 9.34 -21.35 13.20
C ASP A 570 8.06 -21.42 12.32
N GLY A 571 7.91 -20.49 11.38
CA GLY A 571 6.78 -20.42 10.44
C GLY A 571 5.78 -19.27 10.65
N GLN A 572 5.94 -18.45 11.70
CA GLN A 572 5.05 -17.31 11.97
C GLN A 572 5.55 -15.96 11.43
N TYR A 573 6.80 -15.91 10.95
CA TYR A 573 7.47 -14.69 10.53
C TYR A 573 7.89 -14.76 9.07
N LEU A 574 7.91 -13.61 8.39
CA LEU A 574 8.49 -13.49 7.06
C LEU A 574 9.98 -13.11 7.19
N TRP A 575 10.88 -13.89 6.61
CA TRP A 575 12.32 -13.62 6.58
C TRP A 575 12.98 -14.00 5.26
N ILE A 576 14.16 -13.45 5.03
CA ILE A 576 15.02 -13.79 3.90
C ILE A 576 15.85 -15.03 4.27
N GLN A 577 15.87 -16.04 3.40
CA GLN A 577 16.63 -17.27 3.59
C GLN A 577 18.15 -17.04 3.50
N THR A 578 18.90 -18.05 3.93
CA THR A 578 20.38 -18.03 3.97
C THR A 578 21.03 -17.91 2.58
N ASP A 579 20.27 -18.22 1.52
CA ASP A 579 20.68 -18.04 0.13
C ASP A 579 20.69 -16.57 -0.31
N GLY A 580 20.01 -15.71 0.45
CA GLY A 580 19.85 -14.29 0.19
C GLY A 580 19.02 -13.95 -1.05
N LYS A 581 18.28 -14.92 -1.59
CA LYS A 581 17.50 -14.82 -2.83
C LYS A 581 16.06 -15.26 -2.66
N SER A 582 15.77 -16.03 -1.62
CA SER A 582 14.47 -16.61 -1.37
C SER A 582 13.86 -16.13 -0.05
N LEU A 583 12.53 -16.03 -0.01
CA LEU A 583 11.74 -15.88 1.21
C LEU A 583 11.47 -17.25 1.84
N ASN A 584 10.91 -17.27 3.05
CA ASN A 584 10.64 -18.48 3.81
C ASN A 584 9.20 -19.00 3.70
N PHE A 585 8.52 -18.77 2.57
CA PHE A 585 7.21 -19.37 2.38
C PHE A 585 7.35 -20.89 2.32
N THR A 586 6.46 -21.55 3.05
CA THR A 586 6.20 -22.98 2.99
C THR A 586 4.74 -23.18 2.61
N ASP A 587 4.40 -24.38 2.16
CA ASP A 587 3.04 -24.72 1.73
C ASP A 587 2.01 -24.45 2.86
N ASP A 588 2.40 -24.66 4.12
CA ASP A 588 1.53 -24.42 5.28
C ASP A 588 1.45 -22.93 5.70
N THR A 589 2.39 -22.09 5.27
CA THR A 589 2.53 -20.71 5.76
C THR A 589 2.32 -19.64 4.70
N VAL A 590 2.37 -20.00 3.42
CA VAL A 590 2.33 -19.05 2.28
C VAL A 590 1.08 -18.18 2.31
N VAL A 591 -0.09 -18.75 2.58
CA VAL A 591 -1.36 -18.02 2.60
C VAL A 591 -1.39 -17.00 3.75
N ALA A 592 -0.99 -17.42 4.95
CA ALA A 592 -1.01 -16.58 6.13
C ALA A 592 0.04 -15.46 6.05
N LEU A 593 1.27 -15.78 5.65
CA LEU A 593 2.36 -14.81 5.57
C LEU A 593 2.18 -13.84 4.40
N ALA A 594 1.77 -14.32 3.21
CA ALA A 594 1.52 -13.46 2.06
C ALA A 594 0.33 -12.53 2.32
N GLY A 595 -0.78 -13.05 2.87
CA GLY A 595 -1.93 -12.22 3.21
C GLY A 595 -1.62 -11.13 4.25
N ARG A 596 -0.74 -11.42 5.22
CA ARG A 596 -0.27 -10.42 6.19
C ARG A 596 0.64 -9.37 5.55
N ALA A 597 1.60 -9.81 4.73
CA ALA A 597 2.51 -8.90 4.02
C ALA A 597 1.73 -7.99 3.06
N GLU A 598 0.72 -8.52 2.37
CA GLU A 598 -0.18 -7.77 1.52
C GLU A 598 -0.85 -6.62 2.26
N LYS A 599 -1.44 -6.89 3.43
CA LYS A 599 -2.13 -5.87 4.23
C LYS A 599 -1.20 -4.72 4.60
N LEU A 600 0.02 -5.02 5.04
CA LEU A 600 1.00 -4.01 5.43
C LEU A 600 1.46 -3.15 4.24
N VAL A 601 1.72 -3.78 3.10
CA VAL A 601 2.12 -3.07 1.87
C VAL A 601 1.00 -2.14 1.42
N ARG A 602 -0.25 -2.61 1.39
CA ARG A 602 -1.41 -1.80 1.01
C ARG A 602 -1.63 -0.65 2.00
N LEU A 603 -1.58 -0.93 3.31
CA LEU A 603 -1.72 0.08 4.35
C LEU A 603 -0.67 1.18 4.20
N SER A 604 0.60 0.81 4.00
CA SER A 604 1.67 1.78 3.75
C SER A 604 1.42 2.61 2.49
N SER A 605 0.95 1.97 1.41
CA SER A 605 0.66 2.67 0.15
C SER A 605 -0.50 3.68 0.26
N GLN A 606 -1.54 3.36 1.03
CA GLN A 606 -2.74 4.20 1.18
C GLN A 606 -2.53 5.36 2.14
N THR A 607 -1.73 5.15 3.18
CA THR A 607 -1.53 6.14 4.25
C THR A 607 -0.26 6.97 4.10
N GLY A 608 0.67 6.53 3.22
CA GLY A 608 2.01 7.11 3.11
C GLY A 608 2.89 6.89 4.34
N LEU A 609 2.41 6.16 5.36
CA LEU A 609 3.18 5.88 6.56
C LEU A 609 4.22 4.78 6.27
N SER A 610 5.44 4.99 6.76
CA SER A 610 6.51 4.01 6.60
C SER A 610 6.14 2.69 7.26
N LEU A 611 6.57 1.58 6.67
CA LEU A 611 6.31 0.23 7.20
C LEU A 611 6.81 0.05 8.65
N LYS A 612 7.73 0.91 9.11
CA LYS A 612 8.26 0.94 10.49
C LYS A 612 7.30 1.52 11.53
N ASN A 613 6.33 2.34 11.11
CA ASN A 613 5.44 3.08 12.03
C ASN A 613 4.18 2.30 12.41
N TRP A 614 3.93 1.15 11.78
CA TRP A 614 2.70 0.36 11.94
C TRP A 614 2.80 -0.70 13.03
N THR A 615 3.86 -0.68 13.84
CA THR A 615 4.23 -1.75 14.78
C THR A 615 4.32 -1.28 16.24
N GLY A 616 3.41 -0.39 16.64
CA GLY A 616 3.34 0.15 18.01
C GLY A 616 2.13 -0.35 18.77
#